data_AF-A0AAV9J954-F1
#
_entry.id   AF-A0AAV9J954-F1
#
_cell.length_a   1.000
_cell.length_b   1.000
_cell.length_c   1.000
_cell.angle_alpha   90.00
_cell.angle_beta   90.00
_cell.angle_gamma   90.00
#
_symmetry.space_group_name_H-M   'P 1'
#
loop_
_entity.id
_entity.type
_entity.pdbx_description
1 polymer ?
#
loop_
_entity_poly.entity_id
_entity_poly.type
_entity_poly.pdbx_seq_one_letter_code
_entity_poly.pdbx_strand_id
1 'polypeptide(L)'
;MHSTDAAHNPALRAHFITLLDTTEPPGSFKASEVALLLTPKELFVLGYENATEAMPAIIELAFELREFGDCDILKKGKVLGEDVTAFDIEGGVRIRRRGMRFDDGDRMAEYLE
;
A
#
# COMPACT_ATOMS: atom_id res chain seq x y z
N MET A 1 18.09 11.02 3.21
CA MET A 1 16.81 10.91 3.94
C MET A 1 16.27 9.52 3.61
N HIS A 2 16.12 8.65 4.61
CA HIS A 2 15.86 7.22 4.40
C HIS A 2 14.39 7.00 4.01
N SER A 3 14.14 6.10 3.04
CA SER A 3 12.82 5.73 2.49
C SER A 3 11.74 5.51 3.56
N THR A 4 12.14 4.96 4.70
CA THR A 4 11.26 4.60 5.81
C THR A 4 10.54 5.80 6.46
N ASP A 5 11.13 7.00 6.46
CA ASP A 5 10.42 8.19 6.99
C ASP A 5 9.29 8.64 6.05
N ALA A 6 9.46 8.42 4.73
CA ALA A 6 8.48 8.84 3.73
C ALA A 6 7.26 7.91 3.69
N ALA A 7 7.45 6.60 3.89
CA ALA A 7 6.35 5.63 3.99
C ALA A 7 5.38 5.95 5.14
N HIS A 8 5.92 6.48 6.25
CA HIS A 8 5.15 6.89 7.42
C HIS A 8 4.54 8.30 7.32
N ASN A 9 4.74 9.00 6.19
CA ASN A 9 4.20 10.34 6.02
C ASN A 9 2.65 10.33 5.95
N PRO A 10 1.95 11.17 6.72
CA PRO A 10 0.50 11.19 6.76
C PRO A 10 -0.16 11.45 5.40
N ALA A 11 0.43 12.29 4.55
CA ALA A 11 -0.14 12.61 3.24
C ALA A 11 -0.09 11.39 2.30
N LEU A 12 1.06 10.72 2.23
CA LEU A 12 1.24 9.50 1.44
C LEU A 12 0.24 8.42 1.88
N ARG A 13 0.13 8.20 3.19
CA ARG A 13 -0.79 7.23 3.77
C ARG A 13 -2.25 7.59 3.48
N ALA A 14 -2.63 8.86 3.60
CA ALA A 14 -4.00 9.30 3.32
C ALA A 14 -4.43 9.02 1.88
N HIS A 15 -3.58 9.33 0.89
CA HIS A 15 -3.86 9.03 -0.52
C HIS A 15 -3.94 7.52 -0.78
N PHE A 16 -3.05 6.74 -0.16
CA PHE A 16 -3.06 5.29 -0.27
C PHE A 16 -4.36 4.69 0.28
N ILE A 17 -4.74 5.04 1.51
CA ILE A 17 -5.95 4.54 2.16
C ILE A 17 -7.20 4.98 1.40
N THR A 18 -7.23 6.20 0.86
CA THR A 18 -8.34 6.65 0.02
C THR A 18 -8.54 5.73 -1.19
N LEU A 19 -7.46 5.37 -1.90
CA LEU A 19 -7.57 4.42 -3.02
C LEU A 19 -7.94 3.01 -2.55
N LEU A 20 -7.44 2.58 -1.39
CA LEU A 20 -7.77 1.28 -0.81
C LEU A 20 -9.25 1.16 -0.43
N ASP A 21 -9.82 2.21 0.16
CA ASP A 21 -11.21 2.25 0.61
C ASP A 21 -12.21 2.39 -0.53
N THR A 22 -11.84 3.15 -1.57
CA THR A 22 -12.70 3.41 -2.74
C THR A 22 -12.60 2.34 -3.82
N THR A 23 -11.61 1.44 -3.74
CA THR A 23 -11.45 0.32 -4.68
C THR A 23 -12.09 -0.95 -4.11
N GLU A 24 -13.35 -1.22 -4.50
CA GLU A 24 -14.04 -2.43 -4.08
C GLU A 24 -13.40 -3.71 -4.68
N PRO A 25 -13.15 -4.76 -3.87
CA PRO A 25 -12.73 -6.06 -4.38
C PRO A 25 -13.75 -6.63 -5.40
N PRO A 26 -13.28 -7.30 -6.48
CA PRO A 26 -11.91 -7.72 -6.77
C PRO A 26 -11.04 -6.64 -7.45
N GLY A 27 -11.51 -5.39 -7.49
CA GLY A 27 -10.79 -4.24 -8.06
C GLY A 27 -9.41 -4.04 -7.44
N SER A 28 -8.52 -3.39 -8.18
CA SER A 28 -7.18 -3.05 -7.72
C SER A 28 -6.73 -1.74 -8.35
N PHE A 29 -5.82 -1.03 -7.73
CA PHE A 29 -5.18 0.18 -8.26
C PHE A 29 -3.68 -0.03 -8.42
N LYS A 30 -3.01 0.75 -9.26
CA LYS A 30 -1.55 0.73 -9.42
C LYS A 30 -0.91 1.57 -8.33
N ALA A 31 0.28 1.18 -7.87
CA ALA A 31 1.08 2.03 -6.97
C ALA A 31 1.34 3.43 -7.57
N SER A 32 1.52 3.52 -8.89
CA SER A 32 1.67 4.81 -9.59
C SER A 32 0.44 5.72 -9.49
N GLU A 33 -0.76 5.18 -9.26
CA GLU A 33 -1.96 6.00 -9.06
C GLU A 33 -1.91 6.75 -7.72
N VAL A 34 -1.32 6.15 -6.67
CA VAL A 34 -1.04 6.87 -5.41
C VAL A 34 -0.08 8.02 -5.66
N ALA A 35 0.99 7.77 -6.43
CA ALA A 35 2.00 8.78 -6.74
C ALA A 35 1.43 9.99 -7.49
N LEU A 36 0.45 9.77 -8.38
CA LEU A 36 -0.21 10.81 -9.15
C LEU A 36 -1.19 11.67 -8.32
N LEU A 37 -1.60 11.21 -7.14
CA LEU A 37 -2.43 11.99 -6.22
C LEU A 37 -1.61 12.96 -5.37
N LEU A 38 -0.29 12.74 -5.26
CA LEU A 38 0.60 13.63 -4.52
C LEU A 38 0.71 14.98 -5.24
N THR A 39 0.37 16.03 -4.50
CA THR A 39 0.55 17.42 -4.95
C THR A 39 2.04 17.80 -4.96
N PRO A 40 2.46 18.83 -5.72
CA PRO A 40 3.83 19.32 -5.68
C PRO A 40 4.31 19.71 -4.28
N LYS A 41 3.40 20.21 -3.43
CA LYS A 41 3.69 20.56 -2.04
C LYS A 41 3.96 19.32 -1.18
N GLU A 42 3.18 18.26 -1.36
CA GLU A 42 3.39 17.00 -0.63
C GLU A 42 4.68 16.30 -1.08
N LEU A 43 4.96 16.29 -2.38
CA LEU A 43 6.23 15.78 -2.92
C LEU A 43 7.42 16.54 -2.31
N PHE A 44 7.36 17.87 -2.28
CA PHE A 44 8.40 18.70 -1.65
C PHE A 44 8.59 18.38 -0.16
N VAL A 45 7.49 18.21 0.60
CA VAL A 45 7.54 17.84 2.03
C VAL A 45 8.14 16.44 2.23
N LEU A 46 7.91 15.52 1.30
CA LEU A 46 8.50 14.19 1.29
C LEU A 46 9.97 14.18 0.83
N GLY A 47 10.49 15.32 0.34
CA GLY A 47 11.84 15.43 -0.21
C GLY A 47 11.97 14.89 -1.63
N TYR A 48 10.87 14.83 -2.39
CA TYR A 48 10.82 14.35 -3.77
C TYR A 48 10.59 15.51 -4.74
N GLU A 49 11.26 15.45 -5.89
CA GLU A 49 11.09 16.42 -6.98
C GLU A 49 9.93 16.03 -7.90
N ASN A 50 9.62 14.74 -7.98
CA ASN A 50 8.58 14.21 -8.86
C ASN A 50 7.94 12.94 -8.29
N ALA A 51 6.79 12.56 -8.86
CA ALA A 51 6.00 11.42 -8.40
C ALA A 51 6.74 10.07 -8.49
N THR A 52 7.66 9.90 -9.45
CA THR A 52 8.39 8.64 -9.64
C THR A 52 9.29 8.34 -8.45
N GLU A 53 9.85 9.37 -7.82
CA GLU A 53 10.71 9.24 -6.64
C GLU A 53 9.96 8.76 -5.39
N ALA A 54 8.63 8.95 -5.34
CA ALA A 54 7.80 8.45 -4.25
C ALA A 54 7.51 6.94 -4.35
N MET A 55 7.79 6.30 -5.49
CA MET A 55 7.43 4.90 -5.74
C MET A 55 8.01 3.91 -4.71
N PRO A 56 9.29 4.00 -4.29
CA PRO A 56 9.82 3.12 -3.25
C PRO A 56 9.04 3.21 -1.93
N ALA A 57 8.71 4.42 -1.47
CA ALA A 57 7.95 4.64 -0.24
C ALA A 57 6.50 4.12 -0.35
N ILE A 58 5.87 4.26 -1.52
CA ILE A 58 4.52 3.71 -1.79
C ILE A 58 4.54 2.19 -1.75
N ILE A 59 5.57 1.57 -2.34
CA ILE A 59 5.73 0.12 -2.33
C ILE A 59 5.98 -0.35 -0.89
N GLU A 60 6.91 0.28 -0.16
CA GLU A 60 7.19 0.00 1.26
C GLU A 60 5.90 0.03 2.10
N LEU A 61 5.11 1.11 2.01
CA LEU A 61 3.82 1.22 2.69
C LEU A 61 2.84 0.10 2.30
N ALA A 62 2.80 -0.31 1.02
CA ALA A 62 1.94 -1.41 0.59
C ALA A 62 2.34 -2.74 1.26
N PHE A 63 3.64 -2.98 1.44
CA PHE A 63 4.15 -4.19 2.11
C PHE A 63 3.83 -4.17 3.60
N GLU A 64 3.99 -3.03 4.28
CA GLU A 64 3.59 -2.86 5.67
C GLU A 64 2.10 -3.17 5.87
N LEU A 65 1.22 -2.56 5.06
CA LEU A 65 -0.23 -2.80 5.14
C LEU A 65 -0.61 -4.25 4.80
N ARG A 66 0.15 -4.91 3.92
CA ARG A 66 -0.04 -6.34 3.63
C ARG A 66 0.29 -7.21 4.84
N GLU A 67 1.34 -6.87 5.59
CA GLU A 67 1.72 -7.58 6.83
C GLU A 67 0.63 -7.50 7.91
N PHE A 68 -0.07 -6.37 7.99
CA PHE A 68 -1.24 -6.20 8.86
C PHE A 68 -2.53 -6.83 8.32
N GLY A 69 -2.52 -7.33 7.09
CA GLY A 69 -3.66 -7.98 6.47
C GLY A 69 -4.66 -7.03 5.82
N ASP A 70 -4.32 -5.75 5.62
CA ASP A 70 -5.21 -4.76 5.03
C ASP A 70 -5.31 -4.89 3.49
N CYS A 71 -4.23 -5.36 2.84
CA CYS A 71 -4.17 -5.44 1.38
C CYS A 71 -3.41 -6.66 0.84
N ASP A 72 -3.67 -6.96 -0.44
CA ASP A 72 -2.87 -7.85 -1.27
C ASP A 72 -2.09 -7.04 -2.31
N ILE A 73 -0.86 -7.45 -2.57
CA ILE A 73 -0.03 -6.90 -3.64
C ILE A 73 -0.04 -7.89 -4.81
N LEU A 74 -0.35 -7.40 -6.01
CA LEU A 74 -0.45 -8.19 -7.22
C LEU A 74 0.61 -7.79 -8.24
N LYS A 75 1.21 -8.79 -8.89
CA LYS A 75 2.11 -8.61 -10.02
C LYS A 75 1.65 -9.51 -11.16
N LYS A 76 1.48 -8.93 -12.36
CA LYS A 76 0.96 -9.64 -13.54
C LYS A 76 -0.34 -10.43 -13.25
N GLY A 77 -1.24 -9.84 -12.43
CA GLY A 77 -2.53 -10.42 -12.05
C GLY A 77 -2.49 -11.48 -10.96
N LYS A 78 -1.32 -11.83 -10.41
CA LYS A 78 -1.17 -12.82 -9.33
C LYS A 78 -0.84 -12.13 -8.01
N VAL A 79 -1.45 -12.57 -6.92
CA VAL A 79 -1.08 -12.14 -5.57
C VAL A 79 0.34 -12.63 -5.26
N LEU A 80 1.18 -11.74 -4.74
CA LEU A 80 2.53 -12.06 -4.32
C LEU A 80 2.52 -12.87 -3.01
N GLY A 81 3.41 -13.85 -2.92
CA GLY A 81 3.61 -14.65 -1.72
C GLY A 81 4.11 -13.83 -0.53
N GLU A 82 3.96 -14.39 0.67
CA GLU A 82 4.41 -13.77 1.93
C GLU A 82 5.95 -13.69 2.02
N ASP A 83 6.66 -14.55 1.28
CA ASP A 83 8.11 -14.59 1.14
C ASP A 83 8.69 -13.47 0.27
N VAL A 84 7.86 -12.83 -0.55
CA VAL A 84 8.26 -11.68 -1.38
C VAL A 84 8.31 -10.44 -0.51
N THR A 85 9.35 -9.62 -0.64
CA THR A 85 9.55 -8.36 0.08
C THR A 85 9.51 -7.15 -0.88
N ALA A 86 9.51 -5.94 -0.33
CA ALA A 86 9.58 -4.71 -1.12
C ALA A 86 10.83 -4.63 -2.01
N PHE A 87 11.94 -5.21 -1.56
CA PHE A 87 13.22 -5.22 -2.31
C PHE A 87 13.19 -6.11 -3.55
N ASP A 88 12.27 -7.08 -3.60
CA ASP A 88 12.11 -8.00 -4.74
C ASP A 88 11.24 -7.40 -5.86
N ILE A 89 10.73 -6.18 -5.67
CA ILE A 89 9.82 -5.54 -6.61
C ILE A 89 10.55 -4.75 -7.68
N GLU A 90 10.52 -5.29 -8.91
CA GLU A 90 10.89 -4.53 -10.10
C GLU A 90 9.66 -4.07 -10.90
N GLY A 91 9.52 -2.76 -11.14
CA GLY A 91 8.46 -2.21 -11.97
C GLY A 91 7.06 -2.23 -11.32
N GLY A 92 6.03 -2.03 -12.15
CA GLY A 92 4.68 -1.77 -11.66
C GLY A 92 4.02 -2.94 -10.91
N VAL A 93 3.40 -2.62 -9.78
CA VAL A 93 2.52 -3.52 -9.00
C VAL A 93 1.12 -2.93 -8.91
N ARG A 94 0.15 -3.81 -8.62
CA ARG A 94 -1.22 -3.41 -8.26
C ARG A 94 -1.49 -3.77 -6.81
N ILE A 95 -2.38 -3.04 -6.17
CA ILE A 95 -2.77 -3.21 -4.77
C ILE A 95 -4.28 -3.39 -4.74
N ARG A 96 -4.77 -4.30 -3.90
CA ARG A 96 -6.18 -4.57 -3.70
C ARG A 96 -6.46 -4.68 -2.21
N ARG A 97 -7.58 -4.14 -1.73
CA ARG A 97 -8.04 -4.38 -0.36
C ARG A 97 -8.24 -5.87 -0.11
N ARG A 98 -7.62 -6.41 0.93
CA ARG A 98 -7.84 -7.79 1.33
C ARG A 98 -9.25 -7.88 1.90
N GLY A 99 -10.07 -8.79 1.39
CA GLY A 99 -11.37 -9.07 2.01
C GLY A 99 -11.14 -9.76 3.37
N MET A 100 -12.11 -9.71 4.28
CA MET A 100 -12.04 -10.49 5.51
C MET A 100 -11.66 -11.95 5.17
N ARG A 101 -10.51 -12.40 5.67
CA ARG A 101 -10.21 -13.83 5.72
C ARG A 101 -11.06 -14.38 6.86
N PHE A 102 -11.97 -15.29 6.55
CA PHE A 102 -12.74 -16.03 7.55
C PHE A 102 -11.87 -17.03 8.36
N ASP A 103 -10.56 -17.05 8.13
CA ASP A 103 -9.60 -17.91 8.81
C ASP A 103 -9.10 -17.32 10.15
N ASP A 104 -9.45 -16.07 10.50
CA ASP A 104 -9.20 -15.47 11.83
C ASP A 104 -10.27 -15.90 12.86
N GLY A 105 -10.48 -17.22 12.99
CA GLY A 105 -11.41 -17.82 13.95
C GLY A 105 -11.14 -17.49 15.43
N ASP A 106 -10.01 -16.84 15.75
CA ASP A 106 -9.60 -16.52 17.12
C ASP A 106 -9.78 -15.05 17.54
N ARG A 107 -10.17 -14.12 16.65
CA ARG A 107 -10.36 -12.70 17.01
C ARG A 107 -11.81 -12.22 17.14
N MET A 108 -12.78 -13.10 16.94
CA MET A 108 -14.20 -12.77 17.16
C MET A 108 -14.65 -12.94 18.62
N ALA A 109 -13.82 -13.53 19.48
CA ALA A 109 -14.15 -13.71 20.89
C ALA A 109 -13.98 -12.42 21.72
N GLU A 110 -13.21 -11.43 21.24
CA GLU A 110 -12.86 -10.23 22.03
C GLU A 110 -13.85 -9.06 21.86
N TYR A 111 -14.86 -9.20 20.99
CA TYR A 111 -15.89 -8.18 20.75
C TYR A 111 -17.27 -8.55 21.34
N LEU A 112 -17.37 -9.65 22.10
CA LEU A 112 -18.60 -10.12 22.72
C LEU A 112 -18.52 -10.26 24.26
N GLU A 113 -17.60 -9.57 24.92
CA GLU A 113 -17.62 -9.39 26.39
C GLU A 113 -17.98 -7.96 26.81
#